data_AF-H9FIT4-F1
#
_entry.id   AF-H9FIT4-F1
#
_cell.length_a   1.000
_cell.length_b   1.000
_cell.length_c   1.000
_cell.angle_alpha   90.00
_cell.angle_beta   90.00
_cell.angle_gamma   90.00
#
_symmetry.space_group_name_H-M   'P 1'
#
loop_
_entity.id
_entity.type
_entity.pdbx_description
1 polymer ?
#
loop_
_entity_poly.entity_id
_entity_poly.type
_entity_poly.pdbx_seq_one_letter_code
_entity_poly.pdbx_strand_id
1 'polypeptide(L)'
;FDAGEVSYLPRDFSTYRPLPDPSVWSRRYTEMALPFFSLAEVRVGYQSQNISCFFRLVDRDSVWGYDLGLRSLIPAVLTVSMLGYPFILPDMVGGNAVPQRTAGGDVPERELYIRWLEVAAFMPAMQFSIPPWRYDAEVVAIAQKFATLRASLVAPLLLELAG
;
A
#
# COMPACT_ATOMS: atom_id res chain seq x y z
N PHE A 1 -11.13 -0.86 0.93
CA PHE A 1 -11.76 -1.96 1.68
C PHE A 1 -10.71 -2.57 2.60
N ASP A 2 -10.96 -2.54 3.92
CA ASP A 2 -9.99 -2.95 4.94
C ASP A 2 -10.61 -4.10 5.76
N ALA A 3 -10.21 -5.34 5.42
CA ALA A 3 -10.53 -6.65 6.03
C ALA A 3 -10.39 -7.75 4.96
N GLY A 4 -10.99 -8.91 5.24
CA GLY A 4 -11.05 -10.06 4.34
C GLY A 4 -9.95 -11.09 4.60
N GLU A 5 -9.05 -10.84 5.54
CA GLU A 5 -8.06 -11.80 6.00
C GLU A 5 -8.72 -12.98 6.70
N VAL A 6 -8.22 -14.18 6.42
CA VAL A 6 -8.67 -15.42 7.09
C VAL A 6 -8.46 -15.33 8.61
N SER A 7 -7.45 -14.58 9.07
CA SER A 7 -7.18 -14.37 10.49
C SER A 7 -8.29 -13.65 11.24
N TYR A 8 -9.21 -12.98 10.54
CA TYR A 8 -10.36 -12.31 11.16
C TYR A 8 -11.55 -13.24 11.32
N LEU A 9 -11.51 -14.44 10.74
CA LEU A 9 -12.53 -15.46 10.94
C LEU A 9 -12.39 -16.12 12.31
N PRO A 10 -13.50 -16.43 13.00
CA PRO A 10 -13.47 -17.28 14.20
C PRO A 10 -12.86 -18.66 13.91
N ARG A 11 -12.31 -19.31 14.94
CA ARG A 11 -11.71 -20.66 14.81
C ARG A 11 -12.67 -21.67 14.18
N ASP A 12 -13.93 -21.65 14.60
CA ASP A 12 -14.98 -22.57 14.15
C ASP A 12 -16.03 -21.82 13.30
N PHE A 13 -15.55 -21.03 12.33
CA PHE A 13 -16.45 -20.27 11.46
C PHE A 13 -17.29 -21.20 10.58
N SER A 14 -18.52 -20.77 10.28
CA SER A 14 -19.40 -21.41 9.31
C SER A 14 -19.96 -20.35 8.36
N THR A 15 -20.09 -20.70 7.09
CA THR A 15 -20.59 -19.83 6.03
C THR A 15 -21.83 -20.45 5.40
N TYR A 16 -22.67 -19.61 4.79
CA TYR A 16 -23.92 -20.08 4.15
C TYR A 16 -23.66 -21.16 3.09
N ARG A 17 -22.57 -21.05 2.33
CA ARG A 17 -22.06 -22.09 1.44
C ARG A 17 -20.69 -22.55 1.96
N PRO A 18 -20.49 -23.84 2.24
CA PRO A 18 -19.20 -24.35 2.69
C PRO A 18 -18.05 -23.92 1.76
N LEU A 19 -16.97 -23.43 2.35
CA LEU A 19 -15.76 -23.07 1.62
C LEU A 19 -14.84 -24.29 1.52
N PRO A 20 -14.24 -24.58 0.34
CA PRO A 20 -13.32 -25.70 0.18
C PRO A 20 -11.98 -25.46 0.90
N ASP A 21 -11.55 -24.19 0.99
CA ASP A 21 -10.44 -23.74 1.83
C ASP A 21 -10.77 -22.36 2.43
N PRO A 22 -10.22 -22.01 3.61
CA PRO A 22 -10.52 -20.73 4.25
C PRO A 22 -10.11 -19.50 3.43
N SER A 23 -9.09 -19.59 2.56
CA SER A 23 -8.60 -18.46 1.76
C SER A 23 -9.57 -18.05 0.65
N VAL A 24 -10.53 -18.92 0.30
CA VAL A 24 -11.66 -18.54 -0.54
C VAL A 24 -12.44 -17.38 0.08
N TRP A 25 -12.47 -17.24 1.41
CA TRP A 25 -13.06 -16.07 2.06
C TRP A 25 -12.41 -14.77 1.58
N SER A 26 -11.08 -14.70 1.61
CA SER A 26 -10.32 -13.54 1.11
C SER A 26 -10.62 -13.26 -0.35
N ARG A 27 -10.66 -14.30 -1.19
CA ARG A 27 -11.04 -14.16 -2.60
C ARG A 27 -12.44 -13.57 -2.77
N ARG A 28 -13.44 -14.10 -2.06
CA ARG A 28 -14.83 -13.60 -2.13
C ARG A 28 -14.95 -12.16 -1.63
N TYR A 29 -14.19 -11.81 -0.60
CA TYR A 29 -14.12 -10.44 -0.10
C TYR A 29 -13.54 -9.48 -1.15
N THR A 30 -12.46 -9.88 -1.84
CA THR A 30 -11.90 -9.10 -2.95
C THR A 30 -12.86 -9.01 -4.14
N GLU A 31 -13.54 -10.11 -4.50
CA GLU A 31 -14.55 -10.14 -5.58
C GLU A 31 -15.73 -9.20 -5.28
N MET A 32 -16.10 -9.01 -4.02
CA MET A 32 -17.14 -8.04 -3.63
C MET A 32 -16.77 -6.60 -4.02
N ALA A 33 -15.47 -6.26 -4.07
CA ALA A 33 -15.00 -4.94 -4.46
C ALA A 33 -14.99 -4.71 -5.98
N LEU A 34 -15.23 -5.73 -6.82
CA LEU A 34 -15.19 -5.65 -8.29
C LEU A 34 -16.03 -4.49 -8.88
N PRO A 35 -17.26 -4.21 -8.43
CA PRO A 35 -18.05 -3.10 -8.96
C PRO A 35 -17.42 -1.72 -8.74
N PHE A 36 -16.43 -1.61 -7.84
CA PHE A 36 -15.79 -0.37 -7.43
C PHE A 36 -14.34 -0.26 -7.92
N PHE A 37 -13.90 -1.14 -8.83
CA PHE A 37 -12.49 -1.33 -9.19
C PHE A 37 -11.73 -0.04 -9.56
N SER A 38 -12.40 0.95 -10.15
CA SER A 38 -11.78 2.20 -10.60
C SER A 38 -11.25 3.08 -9.46
N LEU A 39 -11.80 2.94 -8.25
CA LEU A 39 -11.45 3.76 -7.08
C LEU A 39 -11.16 2.91 -5.82
N ALA A 40 -11.36 1.59 -5.91
CA ALA A 40 -11.23 0.70 -4.78
C ALA A 40 -9.78 0.26 -4.55
N GLU A 41 -9.42 0.26 -3.27
CA GLU A 41 -8.30 -0.51 -2.75
C GLU A 41 -8.80 -1.70 -1.93
N VAL A 42 -8.01 -2.77 -1.88
CA VAL A 42 -8.25 -3.99 -1.10
C VAL A 42 -6.94 -4.37 -0.41
N ARG A 43 -7.02 -4.89 0.83
CA ARG A 43 -5.84 -5.27 1.62
C ARG A 43 -5.44 -6.75 1.49
N VAL A 44 -6.36 -7.57 1.00
CA VAL A 44 -6.19 -9.02 0.90
C VAL A 44 -6.34 -9.48 -0.54
N GLY A 45 -5.60 -10.52 -0.90
CA GLY A 45 -5.70 -11.20 -2.19
C GLY A 45 -5.40 -12.69 -2.07
N TYR A 46 -6.25 -13.51 -2.70
CA TYR A 46 -6.02 -14.94 -2.86
C TYR A 46 -6.61 -15.39 -4.19
N GLN A 47 -5.76 -15.83 -5.12
CA GLN A 47 -6.16 -16.18 -6.49
C GLN A 47 -7.08 -15.14 -7.15
N SER A 48 -6.79 -13.85 -6.91
CA SER A 48 -7.62 -12.72 -7.32
C SER A 48 -6.85 -11.75 -8.22
N GLN A 49 -5.84 -12.23 -8.94
CA GLN A 49 -5.03 -11.44 -9.87
C GLN A 49 -5.84 -10.86 -11.03
N ASN A 50 -7.00 -11.46 -11.33
CA ASN A 50 -7.94 -10.99 -12.34
C ASN A 50 -8.73 -9.74 -11.91
N ILE A 51 -8.55 -9.26 -10.67
CA ILE A 51 -9.23 -8.09 -10.13
C ILE A 51 -8.31 -6.88 -10.28
N SER A 52 -8.74 -5.87 -11.03
CA SER A 52 -7.96 -4.66 -11.32
C SER A 52 -8.05 -3.58 -10.24
N CYS A 53 -8.35 -3.95 -8.99
CA CYS A 53 -8.31 -3.03 -7.85
C CYS A 53 -6.86 -2.80 -7.41
N PHE A 54 -6.60 -1.71 -6.69
CA PHE A 54 -5.32 -1.55 -6.00
C PHE A 54 -5.22 -2.50 -4.80
N PHE A 55 -4.17 -3.33 -4.75
CA PHE A 55 -3.84 -4.17 -3.61
C PHE A 55 -2.90 -3.40 -2.68
N ARG A 56 -3.45 -2.94 -1.56
CA ARG A 56 -2.70 -2.21 -0.54
C ARG A 56 -1.90 -3.20 0.31
N LEU A 57 -0.61 -2.93 0.44
CA LEU A 57 0.26 -3.69 1.34
C LEU A 57 -0.14 -3.43 2.79
N VAL A 58 0.28 -4.34 3.67
CA VAL A 58 0.12 -4.17 5.12
C VAL A 58 0.65 -2.80 5.56
N ASP A 59 -0.07 -2.20 6.52
CA ASP A 59 0.33 -0.98 7.21
C ASP A 59 1.80 -1.04 7.64
N ARG A 60 2.54 0.01 7.31
CA ARG A 60 3.92 0.19 7.68
C ARG A 60 4.06 1.18 8.83
N ASP A 61 4.96 0.82 9.73
CA ASP A 61 5.42 1.65 10.81
C ASP A 61 6.33 2.76 10.28
N SER A 62 6.34 3.89 10.97
CA SER A 62 7.14 5.06 10.62
C SER A 62 8.59 4.88 11.08
N VAL A 63 9.26 3.82 10.61
CA VAL A 63 10.63 3.41 10.98
C VAL A 63 11.44 2.97 9.75
N TRP A 64 12.78 2.91 9.87
CA TRP A 64 13.66 2.49 8.78
C TRP A 64 13.68 0.98 8.49
N GLY A 65 13.39 0.15 9.50
CA GLY A 65 13.72 -1.28 9.51
C GLY A 65 12.99 -2.14 8.46
N TYR A 66 13.33 -3.43 8.45
CA TYR A 66 12.61 -4.44 7.66
C TYR A 66 11.33 -4.93 8.34
N ASP A 67 11.19 -4.74 9.65
CA ASP A 67 9.94 -5.00 10.38
C ASP A 67 8.95 -3.87 10.11
N LEU A 68 8.14 -4.04 9.06
CA LEU A 68 7.11 -3.08 8.62
C LEU A 68 7.63 -1.64 8.40
N GLY A 69 8.93 -1.42 8.21
CA GLY A 69 9.51 -0.10 7.95
C GLY A 69 9.85 0.14 6.48
N LEU A 70 10.52 1.25 6.19
CA LEU A 70 10.87 1.68 4.83
C LEU A 70 11.68 0.61 4.06
N ARG A 71 12.62 -0.10 4.70
CA ARG A 71 13.44 -1.12 4.02
C ARG A 71 12.60 -2.32 3.54
N SER A 72 11.44 -2.57 4.13
CA SER A 72 10.52 -3.62 3.69
C SER A 72 9.74 -3.27 2.41
N LEU A 73 9.77 -1.99 2.00
CA LEU A 73 8.89 -1.45 0.96
C LEU A 73 9.14 -2.09 -0.42
N ILE A 74 10.35 -1.92 -0.93
CA ILE A 74 10.79 -2.45 -2.22
C ILE A 74 10.63 -3.98 -2.29
N PRO A 75 11.15 -4.79 -1.35
CA PRO A 75 11.03 -6.24 -1.45
C PRO A 75 9.58 -6.72 -1.41
N ALA A 76 8.71 -6.09 -0.61
CA ALA A 76 7.30 -6.45 -0.54
C ALA A 76 6.55 -6.13 -1.85
N VAL A 77 6.77 -4.94 -2.42
CA VAL A 77 6.17 -4.57 -3.72
C VAL A 77 6.62 -5.55 -4.80
N LEU A 78 7.93 -5.82 -4.91
CA LEU A 78 8.46 -6.76 -5.90
C LEU A 78 7.89 -8.18 -5.71
N THR A 79 7.78 -8.65 -4.47
CA THR A 79 7.20 -9.96 -4.17
C THR A 79 5.76 -10.05 -4.65
N VAL A 80 4.93 -9.05 -4.31
CA VAL A 80 3.52 -9.02 -4.71
C VAL A 80 3.36 -8.89 -6.23
N SER A 81 4.23 -8.10 -6.89
CA SER A 81 4.29 -8.03 -8.35
C SER A 81 4.60 -9.38 -8.97
N MET A 82 5.58 -10.11 -8.44
CA MET A 82 5.95 -11.46 -8.92
C MET A 82 4.84 -12.50 -8.71
N LEU A 83 3.95 -12.29 -7.72
CA LEU A 83 2.76 -13.12 -7.50
C LEU A 83 1.59 -12.78 -8.46
N GLY A 84 1.80 -11.83 -9.38
CA GLY A 84 0.86 -11.47 -10.43
C GLY A 84 -0.12 -10.37 -10.06
N TYR A 85 0.17 -9.56 -9.03
CA TYR A 85 -0.65 -8.40 -8.66
C TYR A 85 0.06 -7.11 -9.07
N PRO A 86 -0.24 -6.51 -10.24
CA PRO A 86 0.49 -5.36 -10.76
C PRO A 86 0.06 -4.03 -10.13
N PHE A 87 -1.20 -3.89 -9.72
CA PHE A 87 -1.76 -2.66 -9.16
C PHE A 87 -1.54 -2.62 -7.65
N ILE A 88 -0.33 -2.28 -7.21
CA ILE A 88 0.05 -2.31 -5.80
C ILE A 88 -0.01 -0.90 -5.20
N LEU A 89 -0.68 -0.76 -4.05
CA LEU A 89 -0.54 0.42 -3.21
C LEU A 89 0.50 0.11 -2.12
N PRO A 90 1.71 0.70 -2.19
CA PRO A 90 2.85 0.32 -1.37
C PRO A 90 2.77 0.87 0.08
N ASP A 91 1.57 1.17 0.57
CA ASP A 91 1.29 1.97 1.76
C ASP A 91 1.74 3.45 1.66
N MET A 92 1.38 4.24 2.68
CA MET A 92 1.40 5.70 2.65
C MET A 92 2.79 6.30 2.94
N VAL A 93 3.09 7.45 2.32
CA VAL A 93 4.32 8.22 2.53
C VAL A 93 4.43 8.64 3.99
N GLY A 94 5.48 8.14 4.65
CA GLY A 94 5.75 8.37 6.06
C GLY A 94 5.20 7.29 7.00
N GLY A 95 4.51 6.27 6.50
CA GLY A 95 3.89 5.22 7.33
C GLY A 95 2.71 5.74 8.15
N ASN A 96 2.33 4.99 9.19
CA ASN A 96 1.08 5.23 9.93
C ASN A 96 1.20 6.13 11.17
N ALA A 97 2.39 6.63 11.51
CA ALA A 97 2.65 7.46 12.69
C ALA A 97 2.06 6.88 14.01
N VAL A 98 2.11 5.56 14.16
CA VAL A 98 1.57 4.87 15.35
C VAL A 98 2.44 5.20 16.57
N PRO A 99 1.83 5.49 17.75
CA PRO A 99 2.57 5.66 18.99
C PRO A 99 3.56 4.50 19.24
N GLN A 100 4.74 4.80 19.78
CA GLN A 100 5.84 3.85 20.02
C GLN A 100 6.44 3.16 18.77
N ARG A 101 5.85 3.30 17.59
CA ARG A 101 6.33 2.76 16.30
C ARG A 101 6.63 3.87 15.28
N THR A 102 7.02 5.04 15.79
CA THR A 102 7.35 6.22 14.97
C THR A 102 8.70 6.77 15.38
N ALA A 103 9.70 6.56 14.53
CA ALA A 103 11.00 7.21 14.66
C ALA A 103 10.80 8.70 14.41
N GLY A 104 10.72 9.53 15.45
CA GLY A 104 10.39 10.97 15.34
C GLY A 104 9.25 11.44 16.26
N GLY A 105 8.59 10.51 16.97
CA GLY A 105 7.55 10.83 17.94
C GLY A 105 6.17 10.92 17.28
N ASP A 106 5.70 12.14 17.00
CA ASP A 106 4.36 12.36 16.43
C ASP A 106 4.30 12.18 14.90
N VAL A 107 5.44 12.33 14.23
CA VAL A 107 5.63 12.15 12.79
C VAL A 107 6.99 11.47 12.56
N PRO A 108 7.23 10.75 11.45
CA PRO A 108 8.53 10.19 11.16
C PRO A 108 9.58 11.29 11.11
N GLU A 109 10.82 10.94 11.41
CA GLU A 109 11.96 11.82 11.29
C GLU A 109 12.04 12.34 9.86
N ARG A 110 12.50 13.58 9.75
CA ARG A 110 12.50 14.32 8.49
C ARG A 110 13.17 13.55 7.34
N GLU A 111 14.34 12.95 7.60
CA GLU A 111 15.07 12.18 6.59
C GLU A 111 14.32 10.92 6.17
N LEU A 112 13.73 10.18 7.12
CA LEU A 112 12.91 9.01 6.83
C LEU A 112 11.72 9.38 5.95
N TYR A 113 11.03 10.48 6.26
CA TYR A 113 9.90 10.97 5.47
C TYR A 113 10.33 11.30 4.03
N ILE A 114 11.46 12.02 3.87
CA ILE A 114 12.02 12.34 2.55
C ILE A 114 12.34 11.07 1.77
N ARG A 115 13.06 10.10 2.36
CA ARG A 115 13.40 8.85 1.65
C ARG A 115 12.18 8.03 1.28
N TRP A 116 11.16 8.03 2.14
CA TRP A 116 9.92 7.34 1.84
C TRP A 116 9.19 7.99 0.67
N LEU A 117 9.10 9.32 0.67
CA LEU A 117 8.53 10.12 -0.41
C LEU A 117 9.23 9.85 -1.74
N GLU A 118 10.57 9.86 -1.74
CA GLU A 118 11.41 9.59 -2.91
C GLU A 118 11.09 8.21 -3.50
N VAL A 119 11.02 7.17 -2.67
CA VAL A 119 10.73 5.80 -3.11
C VAL A 119 9.28 5.66 -3.60
N ALA A 120 8.32 6.19 -2.85
CA ALA A 120 6.89 6.09 -3.18
C ALA A 120 6.54 6.78 -4.50
N ALA A 121 7.27 7.83 -4.89
CA ALA A 121 7.07 8.51 -6.17
C ALA A 121 7.21 7.59 -7.39
N PHE A 122 8.02 6.53 -7.29
CA PHE A 122 8.29 5.57 -8.37
C PHE A 122 7.49 4.25 -8.25
N MET A 123 6.60 4.13 -7.27
CA MET A 123 5.79 2.92 -7.06
C MET A 123 4.51 2.93 -7.91
N PRO A 124 3.76 1.81 -8.04
CA PRO A 124 2.55 1.79 -8.87
C PRO A 124 1.48 2.79 -8.43
N ALA A 125 1.34 3.02 -7.12
CA ALA A 125 0.55 4.10 -6.54
C ALA A 125 1.36 4.92 -5.51
N MET A 126 0.92 6.13 -5.23
CA MET A 126 1.50 7.03 -4.24
C MET A 126 0.38 7.69 -3.44
N GLN A 127 0.46 7.60 -2.11
CA GLN A 127 -0.54 8.13 -1.17
C GLN A 127 0.18 8.78 0.01
N PHE A 128 -0.35 9.88 0.54
CA PHE A 128 0.17 10.54 1.73
C PHE A 128 -0.71 10.24 2.95
N SER A 129 -0.10 9.78 4.05
CA SER A 129 -0.74 9.74 5.38
C SER A 129 -0.43 11.01 6.16
N ILE A 130 0.83 11.47 6.04
CA ILE A 130 1.35 12.63 6.74
C ILE A 130 1.66 13.71 5.71
N PRO A 131 1.01 14.87 5.80
CA PRO A 131 1.23 15.90 4.81
C PRO A 131 2.60 16.58 4.97
N PRO A 132 3.27 16.95 3.87
CA PRO A 132 4.64 17.45 3.92
C PRO A 132 4.80 18.79 4.65
N TRP A 133 3.72 19.58 4.75
CA TRP A 133 3.71 20.85 5.49
C TRP A 133 3.73 20.70 7.02
N ARG A 134 3.75 19.47 7.54
CA ARG A 134 4.05 19.19 8.95
C ARG A 134 5.54 19.35 9.29
N TYR A 135 6.39 19.49 8.28
CA TYR A 135 7.83 19.69 8.41
C TYR A 135 8.19 21.14 8.08
N ASP A 136 9.11 21.36 7.14
CA ASP A 136 9.61 22.65 6.72
C ASP A 136 9.40 22.89 5.22
N ALA A 137 9.73 24.10 4.75
CA ALA A 137 9.57 24.49 3.36
C ALA A 137 10.41 23.63 2.39
N GLU A 138 11.53 23.07 2.85
CA GLU A 138 12.37 22.20 2.02
C GLU A 138 11.67 20.86 1.77
N VAL A 139 11.08 20.23 2.80
CA VAL A 139 10.28 19.00 2.63
C VAL A 139 9.09 19.22 1.70
N VAL A 140 8.42 20.37 1.79
CA VAL A 140 7.34 20.74 0.86
C VAL A 140 7.84 20.86 -0.58
N ALA A 141 8.99 21.52 -0.80
CA ALA A 141 9.59 21.64 -2.11
C ALA A 141 10.00 20.27 -2.70
N ILE A 142 10.53 19.37 -1.86
CA ILE A 142 10.87 17.99 -2.26
C ILE A 142 9.58 17.22 -2.63
N ALA A 143 8.51 17.33 -1.83
CA ALA A 143 7.22 16.69 -2.14
C ALA A 143 6.64 17.18 -3.47
N GLN A 144 6.67 18.48 -3.73
CA GLN A 144 6.24 19.06 -5.01
C GLN A 144 7.09 18.55 -6.18
N LYS A 145 8.42 18.49 -6.01
CA LYS A 145 9.34 17.95 -7.02
C LYS A 145 8.98 16.51 -7.38
N PHE A 146 8.81 15.64 -6.39
CA PHE A 146 8.52 14.21 -6.63
C PHE A 146 7.09 13.96 -7.11
N ALA A 147 6.10 14.73 -6.65
CA ALA A 147 4.75 14.67 -7.20
C ALA A 147 4.73 15.09 -8.69
N THR A 148 5.48 16.14 -9.04
CA THR A 148 5.62 16.60 -10.44
C THR A 148 6.35 15.56 -11.29
N LEU A 149 7.44 14.98 -10.79
CA LEU A 149 8.17 13.91 -11.46
C LEU A 149 7.27 12.70 -11.70
N ARG A 150 6.47 12.31 -10.69
CA ARG A 150 5.50 11.23 -10.83
C ARG A 150 4.48 11.52 -11.92
N ALA A 151 3.88 12.71 -11.90
CA ALA A 151 2.84 13.09 -12.86
C ALA A 151 3.37 13.18 -14.30
N SER A 152 4.59 13.68 -14.48
CA SER A 152 5.18 13.94 -15.81
C SER A 152 5.91 12.75 -16.42
N LEU A 153 6.49 11.86 -15.61
CA LEU A 153 7.32 10.77 -16.08
C LEU A 153 6.79 9.39 -15.66
N VAL A 154 6.61 9.18 -14.35
CA VAL A 154 6.34 7.83 -13.81
C VAL A 154 4.94 7.36 -14.18
N ALA A 155 3.90 8.16 -13.96
CA ALA A 155 2.52 7.76 -14.20
C ALA A 155 2.24 7.47 -15.70
N PRO A 156 2.72 8.29 -16.67
CA PRO A 156 2.61 7.93 -18.09
C PRO A 156 3.27 6.60 -18.43
N LEU A 157 4.49 6.34 -17.94
CA LEU A 157 5.19 5.07 -18.17
C LEU A 157 4.45 3.88 -17.55
N LEU A 158 3.90 4.03 -16.35
CA LEU A 158 3.09 2.99 -15.71
C LEU A 158 1.84 2.66 -16.53
N LEU A 159 1.17 3.67 -17.10
CA LEU A 159 -0.01 3.46 -17.92
C LEU A 159 0.33 2.79 -19.26
N GLU A 160 1.46 3.14 -19.87
CA GLU A 160 1.97 2.47 -21.07
C GLU A 160 2.27 0.98 -20.82
N LEU A 161 2.88 0.67 -19.67
CA LEU A 161 3.25 -0.70 -19.30
C LEU A 161 2.08 -1.53 -18.75
N ALA A 162 0.96 -0.90 -18.39
CA ALA A 162 -0.23 -1.57 -17.88
C ALA A 162 -1.17 -2.09 -18.99
N GLY A 163 -0.83 -1.85 -20.27
CA GLY A 163 -1.59 -2.25 -21.46
C GLY A 163 -1.26 -3.64 -22.00
#